data_AF-A0A6N9TYU1-F1
#
_entry.id   AF-A0A6N9TYU1-F1
#
_cell.length_a   1.000
_cell.length_b   1.000
_cell.length_c   1.000
_cell.angle_alpha   90.00
_cell.angle_beta   90.00
_cell.angle_gamma   90.00
#
_symmetry.space_group_name_H-M   'P 1'
#
loop_
_entity.id
_entity.type
_entity.pdbx_description
1 polymer ?
#
loop_
_entity_poly.entity_id
_entity_poly.type
_entity_poly.pdbx_seq_one_letter_code
_entity_poly.pdbx_strand_id
1 'polypeptide(L)'
;DATAARRLGAAAPHAADLGVRILLETHDSHRAGADVARVAGTVGHGSVGAVWDVMHTWLAGEEAPASHAVLAPHLGYVQVKDIASAEDTTPVPLGAGVLPLRTCLDALDPGAWVCWEYEKRWYPDAGELPALLAEGREYLLRLGAPKQ
;
A
#
# COMPACT_ATOMS: atom_id res chain seq x y z
N ASP A 1 13.00 -11.22 7.36
CA ASP A 1 12.56 -12.28 6.42
C ASP A 1 12.23 -13.61 7.10
N ALA A 2 13.19 -14.47 7.47
CA ALA A 2 12.91 -15.85 7.93
C ALA A 2 11.90 -15.97 9.08
N THR A 3 12.01 -15.10 10.10
CA THR A 3 11.04 -15.07 11.21
C THR A 3 9.63 -14.69 10.76
N ALA A 4 9.50 -13.73 9.84
CA ALA A 4 8.22 -13.30 9.30
C ALA A 4 7.59 -14.41 8.46
N ALA A 5 8.35 -14.99 7.52
CA ALA A 5 7.88 -16.08 6.68
C ALA A 5 7.43 -17.30 7.51
N ARG A 6 8.21 -17.70 8.53
CA ARG A 6 7.82 -18.81 9.41
C ARG A 6 6.50 -18.54 10.14
N ARG A 7 6.32 -17.32 10.69
CA ARG A 7 5.10 -16.97 11.44
C ARG A 7 3.89 -16.84 10.54
N LEU A 8 4.03 -16.20 9.38
CA LEU A 8 2.97 -16.10 8.37
C LEU A 8 2.59 -17.49 7.84
N GLY A 9 3.58 -18.34 7.52
CA GLY A 9 3.34 -19.71 7.08
C GLY A 9 2.60 -20.56 8.11
N ALA A 10 2.87 -20.37 9.41
CA ALA A 10 2.11 -21.03 10.47
C ALA A 10 0.65 -20.53 10.58
N ALA A 11 0.40 -19.25 10.27
CA ALA A 11 -0.93 -18.67 10.32
C ALA A 11 -1.77 -18.92 9.04
N ALA A 12 -1.11 -19.15 7.90
CA ALA A 12 -1.76 -19.22 6.60
C ALA A 12 -2.84 -20.30 6.45
N PRO A 13 -2.67 -21.54 6.98
CA PRO A 13 -3.74 -22.55 6.95
C PRO A 13 -4.97 -22.12 7.74
N HIS A 14 -4.79 -21.49 8.90
CA HIS A 14 -5.91 -20.98 9.70
C HIS A 14 -6.67 -19.85 8.98
N ALA A 15 -5.95 -18.97 8.27
CA ALA A 15 -6.58 -17.96 7.43
C ALA A 15 -7.39 -18.61 6.29
N ALA A 16 -6.87 -19.69 5.69
CA ALA A 16 -7.60 -20.45 4.68
C ALA A 16 -8.88 -21.08 5.22
N ASP A 17 -8.82 -21.73 6.39
CA ASP A 17 -9.99 -22.35 7.04
C ASP A 17 -11.09 -21.32 7.34
N LEU A 18 -10.71 -20.08 7.64
CA LEU A 18 -11.61 -18.96 7.91
C LEU A 18 -12.06 -18.21 6.64
N GLY A 19 -11.52 -18.55 5.47
CA GLY A 19 -11.83 -17.85 4.21
C GLY A 19 -11.31 -16.40 4.14
N VAL A 20 -10.24 -16.09 4.87
CA VAL A 20 -9.62 -14.74 4.91
C VAL A 20 -8.18 -14.76 4.37
N ARG A 21 -7.64 -13.58 4.10
CA ARG A 21 -6.22 -13.40 3.74
C ARG A 21 -5.48 -12.57 4.78
N ILE A 22 -4.20 -12.89 4.96
CA ILE A 22 -3.24 -12.10 5.74
C ILE A 22 -2.37 -11.34 4.75
N LEU A 23 -2.36 -10.02 4.83
CA LEU A 23 -1.57 -9.19 3.93
C LEU A 23 -0.41 -8.56 4.70
N LEU A 24 0.80 -8.70 4.16
CA LEU A 24 2.00 -8.05 4.67
C LEU A 24 2.19 -6.71 3.97
N GLU A 25 2.22 -5.62 4.72
CA GLU A 25 2.37 -4.28 4.17
C GLU A 25 3.84 -3.91 3.93
N THR A 26 4.11 -3.18 2.85
CA THR A 26 5.39 -2.48 2.68
C THR A 26 5.50 -1.36 3.71
N HIS A 27 6.33 -1.54 4.74
CA HIS A 27 6.43 -0.61 5.86
C HIS A 27 7.80 -0.72 6.55
N ASP A 28 8.25 0.34 7.24
CA ASP A 28 9.45 0.40 8.10
C ASP A 28 10.66 -0.44 7.66
N SER A 29 10.76 -1.66 8.22
CA SER A 29 11.86 -2.62 8.07
C SER A 29 11.82 -3.39 6.76
N HIS A 30 10.67 -3.40 6.07
CA HIS A 30 10.42 -4.04 4.77
C HIS A 30 9.67 -3.04 3.88
N ARG A 31 10.27 -1.86 3.71
CA ARG A 31 9.67 -0.74 2.98
C ARG A 31 9.64 -0.96 1.47
N ALA A 32 10.55 -1.75 0.92
CA ALA A 32 10.66 -2.00 -0.51
C ALA A 32 9.66 -3.10 -0.93
N GLY A 33 9.10 -2.99 -2.13
CA GLY A 33 8.24 -4.04 -2.70
C GLY A 33 8.98 -5.37 -2.79
N ALA A 34 10.28 -5.33 -3.10
CA ALA A 34 11.13 -6.52 -3.11
C ALA A 34 11.25 -7.21 -1.74
N ASP A 35 11.20 -6.46 -0.63
CA ASP A 35 11.28 -7.03 0.71
C ASP A 35 10.04 -7.85 1.05
N VAL A 36 8.86 -7.26 0.81
CA VAL A 36 7.58 -7.92 1.04
C VAL A 36 7.40 -9.11 0.09
N ALA A 37 7.77 -8.96 -1.18
CA ALA A 37 7.71 -10.04 -2.17
C ALA A 37 8.59 -11.24 -1.78
N ARG A 38 9.81 -11.02 -1.25
CA ARG A 38 10.64 -12.11 -0.72
C ARG A 38 9.94 -12.87 0.40
N VAL A 39 9.32 -12.16 1.34
CA VAL A 39 8.63 -12.80 2.47
C VAL A 39 7.39 -13.57 2.01
N ALA A 40 6.50 -12.94 1.25
CA ALA A 40 5.28 -13.55 0.73
C ALA A 40 5.59 -14.75 -0.19
N GLY A 41 6.57 -14.62 -1.08
CA GLY A 41 7.04 -15.69 -1.96
C GLY A 41 7.63 -16.88 -1.20
N THR A 42 8.36 -16.63 -0.10
CA THR A 42 8.89 -17.70 0.77
C THR A 42 7.77 -18.47 1.49
N VAL A 43 6.69 -17.79 1.87
CA VAL A 43 5.53 -18.44 2.48
C VAL A 43 4.81 -19.33 1.46
N GLY A 44 4.66 -18.86 0.22
CA GLY A 44 4.15 -19.67 -0.89
C GLY A 44 2.69 -20.14 -0.73
N HIS A 45 1.89 -19.43 0.07
CA HIS A 45 0.50 -19.82 0.40
C HIS A 45 -0.50 -18.77 -0.08
N GLY A 46 -1.58 -19.17 -0.75
CA GLY A 46 -2.55 -18.25 -1.40
C GLY A 46 -3.32 -17.33 -0.45
N SER A 47 -3.46 -17.71 0.83
CA SER A 47 -4.03 -16.86 1.89
C SER A 47 -3.05 -15.79 2.41
N VAL A 48 -1.81 -15.74 1.92
CA VAL A 48 -0.86 -14.67 2.23
C VAL A 48 -0.65 -13.80 1.01
N GLY A 49 -0.72 -12.49 1.22
CA GLY A 49 -0.51 -11.50 0.17
C GLY A 49 0.22 -10.27 0.69
N ALA A 50 0.13 -9.19 -0.07
CA ALA A 50 0.80 -7.93 0.21
C ALA A 50 -0.18 -6.76 0.21
N VAL A 51 0.13 -5.76 1.03
CA VAL A 51 -0.38 -4.40 0.83
C VAL A 51 0.74 -3.52 0.32
N TRP A 52 0.47 -2.79 -0.76
CA TRP A 52 1.41 -1.81 -1.30
C TRP A 52 1.09 -0.42 -0.74
N ASP A 53 1.85 0.04 0.26
CA ASP A 53 1.86 1.46 0.64
C ASP A 53 2.84 2.21 -0.28
N VAL A 54 2.28 3.10 -1.10
CA VAL A 54 3.04 3.88 -2.09
C VAL A 54 4.10 4.78 -1.46
N MET A 55 3.89 5.26 -0.23
CA MET A 55 4.84 6.11 0.47
C MET A 55 6.08 5.33 0.84
N HIS A 56 5.93 4.12 1.39
CA HIS A 56 7.08 3.34 1.87
C HIS A 56 7.97 2.86 0.74
N THR A 57 7.40 2.45 -0.39
CA THR A 57 8.19 2.08 -1.58
C THR A 57 8.89 3.31 -2.18
N TRP A 58 8.24 4.47 -2.17
CA TRP A 58 8.85 5.72 -2.61
C TRP A 58 10.01 6.15 -1.69
N LEU A 59 9.84 6.06 -0.36
CA LEU A 59 10.91 6.28 0.63
C LEU A 59 12.04 5.24 0.56
N ALA A 60 11.77 4.07 -0.05
CA ALA A 60 12.79 3.08 -0.36
C ALA A 60 13.58 3.42 -1.64
N GLY A 61 13.19 4.47 -2.38
CA GLY A 61 13.77 4.84 -3.66
C GLY A 61 13.34 3.92 -4.81
N GLU A 62 12.24 3.17 -4.66
CA GLU A 62 11.71 2.37 -5.75
C GLU A 62 10.80 3.19 -6.67
N GLU A 63 10.93 2.95 -7.96
CA GLU A 63 9.96 3.41 -8.95
C GLU A 63 8.69 2.57 -8.86
N ALA A 64 7.52 3.22 -8.95
CA ALA A 64 6.23 2.55 -8.79
C ALA A 64 6.02 1.32 -9.70
N PRO A 65 6.41 1.33 -11.00
CA PRO A 65 6.32 0.13 -11.84
C PRO A 65 7.20 -1.04 -11.35
N ALA A 66 8.35 -0.75 -10.74
CA ALA A 66 9.23 -1.77 -10.20
C ALA A 66 8.64 -2.42 -8.94
N SER A 67 8.12 -1.60 -8.02
CA SER A 67 7.39 -2.09 -6.84
C SER A 67 6.18 -2.92 -7.24
N HIS A 68 5.37 -2.44 -8.19
CA HIS A 68 4.22 -3.18 -8.69
C HIS A 68 4.63 -4.52 -9.31
N ALA A 69 5.66 -4.56 -10.16
CA ALA A 69 6.07 -5.78 -10.86
C ALA A 69 6.40 -6.94 -9.90
N VAL A 70 7.01 -6.65 -8.75
CA VAL A 70 7.34 -7.68 -7.74
C VAL A 70 6.17 -7.98 -6.79
N LEU A 71 5.27 -7.03 -6.56
CA LEU A 71 4.13 -7.19 -5.66
C LEU A 71 2.90 -7.78 -6.34
N ALA A 72 2.71 -7.59 -7.65
CA ALA A 72 1.51 -7.99 -8.40
C ALA A 72 1.05 -9.43 -8.14
N PRO A 73 1.93 -10.46 -8.08
CA PRO A 73 1.50 -11.83 -7.77
C PRO A 73 0.89 -12.03 -6.38
N HIS A 74 1.14 -11.10 -5.46
CA HIS A 74 0.73 -11.16 -4.06
C HIS A 74 -0.25 -10.06 -3.68
N LEU A 75 -0.49 -9.08 -4.57
CA LEU A 75 -1.16 -7.84 -4.23
C LEU A 75 -2.59 -8.08 -3.76
N GLY A 76 -2.92 -7.54 -2.59
CA GLY A 76 -4.29 -7.49 -2.11
C GLY A 76 -4.95 -6.17 -2.39
N TYR A 77 -4.30 -5.08 -2.01
CA TYR A 77 -4.73 -3.73 -2.34
C TYR A 77 -3.54 -2.78 -2.26
N VAL A 78 -3.74 -1.56 -2.77
CA VAL A 78 -2.78 -0.47 -2.67
C VAL A 78 -3.29 0.56 -1.65
N GLN A 79 -2.41 1.00 -0.77
CA GLN A 79 -2.61 2.14 0.12
C GLN A 79 -2.05 3.39 -0.56
N VAL A 80 -2.93 4.37 -0.75
CA VAL A 80 -2.55 5.71 -1.21
C VAL A 80 -2.62 6.68 -0.03
N LYS A 81 -1.73 7.65 -0.06
CA LYS A 81 -1.69 8.82 0.81
C LYS A 81 -0.96 9.93 0.06
N ASP A 82 -0.79 11.08 0.69
CA ASP A 82 0.12 12.09 0.16
C ASP A 82 0.77 12.83 1.32
N ILE A 83 2.01 13.25 1.12
CA ILE A 83 2.87 13.83 2.16
C ILE A 83 3.64 15.04 1.62
N ALA A 84 4.12 15.90 2.54
CA ALA A 84 4.82 17.13 2.17
C ALA A 84 6.20 16.88 1.54
N SER A 85 7.01 15.96 2.08
CA SER A 85 8.30 15.55 1.50
C SER A 85 8.82 14.23 2.09
N ALA A 86 10.02 13.78 1.69
CA ALA A 86 10.67 12.63 2.32
C ALA A 86 11.09 12.90 3.78
N GLU A 87 11.38 14.16 4.11
CA GLU A 87 11.79 14.61 5.44
C GLU A 87 10.60 14.99 6.32
N ASP A 88 9.48 15.39 5.71
CA ASP A 88 8.24 15.72 6.39
C ASP A 88 7.09 14.86 5.86
N THR A 89 6.83 13.76 6.58
CA THR A 89 5.76 12.81 6.25
C THR A 89 4.38 13.27 6.76
N THR A 90 4.19 14.55 7.07
CA THR A 90 2.88 15.09 7.45
C THR A 90 1.84 14.83 6.36
N PRO A 91 0.70 14.19 6.68
CA PRO A 91 -0.35 13.91 5.72
C PRO A 91 -0.96 15.19 5.15
N VAL A 92 -1.01 15.28 3.82
CA VAL A 92 -1.67 16.36 3.08
C VAL A 92 -2.83 15.79 2.24
N PRO A 93 -3.74 16.64 1.72
CA PRO A 93 -4.77 16.18 0.79
C PRO A 93 -4.15 15.49 -0.44
N LEU A 94 -4.82 14.46 -0.97
CA LEU A 94 -4.32 13.76 -2.16
C LEU A 94 -4.12 14.73 -3.33
N GLY A 95 -2.91 14.73 -3.91
CA GLY A 95 -2.51 15.61 -5.00
C GLY A 95 -1.91 16.94 -4.56
N ALA A 96 -1.83 17.20 -3.25
CA ALA A 96 -1.14 18.38 -2.71
C ALA A 96 0.31 18.09 -2.28
N GLY A 97 0.72 16.82 -2.28
CA GLY A 97 2.06 16.40 -1.86
C GLY A 97 2.94 15.92 -3.01
N VAL A 98 3.88 15.04 -2.68
CA VAL A 98 4.98 14.64 -3.57
C VAL A 98 4.87 13.22 -4.12
N LEU A 99 3.90 12.41 -3.67
CA LEU A 99 3.85 11.00 -4.05
C LEU A 99 3.39 10.81 -5.50
N PRO A 100 3.99 9.86 -6.26
CA PRO A 100 3.71 9.68 -7.69
C PRO A 100 2.41 8.89 -7.95
N LEU A 101 1.29 9.36 -7.39
CA LEU A 101 0.02 8.63 -7.35
C LEU A 101 -0.50 8.21 -8.73
N ARG A 102 -0.33 9.05 -9.76
CA ARG A 102 -0.70 8.67 -11.14
C ARG A 102 0.06 7.43 -11.60
N THR A 103 1.39 7.43 -11.47
CA THR A 103 2.23 6.31 -11.90
C THR A 103 1.91 5.04 -11.11
N CYS A 104 1.60 5.16 -9.81
CA CYS A 104 1.17 4.03 -9.00
C CYS A 104 -0.16 3.44 -9.50
N LEU A 105 -1.13 4.30 -9.79
CA LEU A 105 -2.47 3.86 -10.23
C LEU A 105 -2.46 3.31 -11.67
N ASP A 106 -1.65 3.89 -12.57
CA ASP A 106 -1.51 3.44 -13.96
C ASP A 106 -0.92 2.02 -14.04
N ALA A 107 -0.22 1.55 -13.00
CA ALA A 107 0.33 0.21 -12.94
C ALA A 107 -0.70 -0.86 -12.54
N LEU A 108 -1.86 -0.47 -11.99
CA LEU A 108 -2.82 -1.40 -11.39
C LEU A 108 -3.76 -2.04 -12.41
N ASP A 109 -4.18 -3.26 -12.10
CA ASP A 109 -5.27 -3.91 -12.83
C ASP A 109 -6.62 -3.17 -12.60
N PRO A 110 -7.54 -3.18 -13.59
CA PRO A 110 -8.83 -2.48 -13.49
C PRO A 110 -9.73 -2.83 -12.30
N GLY A 111 -9.47 -3.94 -11.61
CA GLY A 111 -10.20 -4.40 -10.42
C GLY A 111 -9.46 -4.20 -9.09
N ALA A 112 -8.26 -3.62 -9.10
CA ALA A 112 -7.48 -3.42 -7.90
C ALA A 112 -8.22 -2.52 -6.89
N TRP A 113 -8.12 -2.86 -5.60
CA TRP A 113 -8.66 -2.01 -4.56
C TRP A 113 -7.64 -0.94 -4.17
N VAL A 114 -8.10 0.31 -4.12
CA VAL A 114 -7.33 1.48 -3.70
C VAL A 114 -7.91 1.99 -2.39
N CYS A 115 -7.11 2.01 -1.34
CA CYS A 115 -7.50 2.47 0.00
C CYS A 115 -6.73 3.75 0.35
N TRP A 116 -7.43 4.80 0.75
CA TRP A 116 -6.76 6.00 1.26
C TRP A 116 -6.48 5.82 2.76
N GLU A 117 -5.19 5.76 3.10
CA GLU A 117 -4.74 5.83 4.49
C GLU A 117 -4.45 7.27 4.90
N TYR A 118 -4.96 7.67 6.07
CA TYR A 118 -4.78 9.02 6.59
C TYR A 118 -4.46 9.01 8.09
N GLU A 119 -3.21 9.33 8.42
CA GLU A 119 -2.63 9.12 9.75
C GLU A 119 -2.80 10.32 10.71
N LYS A 120 -3.98 10.95 10.69
CA LYS A 120 -4.30 12.15 11.48
C LYS A 120 -3.91 12.07 12.96
N ARG A 121 -4.01 10.88 13.57
CA ARG A 121 -3.71 10.66 15.00
C ARG A 121 -2.28 11.08 15.38
N TRP A 122 -1.33 10.96 14.46
CA TRP A 122 0.08 11.28 14.69
C TRP A 122 0.44 12.72 14.31
N TYR A 123 -0.46 13.44 13.63
CA TYR A 123 -0.26 14.80 13.12
C TYR A 123 -1.41 15.72 13.57
N PRO A 124 -1.32 16.30 14.78
CA PRO A 124 -2.38 17.14 15.36
C PRO A 124 -2.79 18.34 14.51
N ASP A 125 -1.90 18.83 13.65
CA ASP A 125 -2.12 20.00 12.79
C ASP A 125 -2.58 19.64 11.36
N ALA A 126 -2.59 18.34 10.99
CA ALA A 126 -3.08 17.91 9.68
C ALA A 126 -4.59 18.19 9.51
N GLY A 127 -5.09 18.29 8.28
CA GLY A 127 -6.52 18.48 8.03
C GLY A 127 -7.40 17.35 8.61
N GLU A 128 -8.68 17.62 8.85
CA GLU A 128 -9.62 16.56 9.26
C GLU A 128 -10.06 15.75 8.05
N LEU A 129 -9.92 14.43 8.10
CA LEU A 129 -10.24 13.53 6.97
C LEU A 129 -11.64 13.77 6.38
N PRO A 130 -12.73 13.92 7.17
CA PRO A 130 -14.07 14.10 6.61
C PRO A 130 -14.19 15.27 5.62
N ALA A 131 -13.44 16.35 5.82
CA ALA A 131 -13.46 17.51 4.92
C ALA A 131 -12.71 17.25 3.60
N LEU A 132 -11.85 16.23 3.56
CA LEU A 132 -11.00 15.91 2.40
C LEU A 132 -11.57 14.79 1.52
N LEU A 133 -12.52 13.99 2.03
CA LEU A 133 -13.00 12.77 1.37
C LEU A 133 -13.56 13.00 -0.04
N ALA A 134 -14.39 14.04 -0.21
CA ALA A 134 -15.03 14.31 -1.50
C ALA A 134 -14.01 14.66 -2.59
N GLU A 135 -13.11 15.60 -2.29
CA GLU A 135 -12.08 16.05 -3.22
C GLU A 135 -11.03 14.97 -3.49
N GLY A 136 -10.63 14.22 -2.45
CA GLY A 136 -9.68 13.10 -2.60
C GLY A 136 -10.26 11.97 -3.44
N ARG A 137 -11.56 11.65 -3.30
CA ARG A 137 -12.23 10.68 -4.17
C ARG A 137 -12.23 11.14 -5.62
N GLU A 138 -12.62 12.38 -5.87
CA GLU A 138 -12.61 12.97 -7.22
C GLU A 138 -11.20 12.98 -7.83
N TYR A 139 -10.19 13.27 -7.02
CA TYR A 139 -8.79 13.21 -7.44
C TYR A 139 -8.39 11.81 -7.89
N LEU A 140 -8.62 10.78 -7.06
CA LEU A 140 -8.30 9.39 -7.41
C LEU A 140 -9.05 8.92 -8.68
N LEU A 141 -10.33 9.28 -8.81
CA LEU A 141 -11.11 8.94 -10.01
C LEU A 141 -10.57 9.62 -11.28
N ARG A 142 -10.11 10.87 -11.20
CA ARG A 142 -9.44 11.55 -12.33
C ARG A 142 -8.10 10.91 -12.68
N LEU A 143 -7.42 10.30 -11.71
CA LEU A 143 -6.20 9.56 -11.97
C LEU A 143 -6.43 8.19 -12.62
N GLY A 144 -7.65 7.66 -12.55
CA GLY A 144 -7.99 6.36 -13.12
C GLY A 144 -8.14 5.25 -12.08
N ALA A 145 -8.23 5.59 -10.79
CA ALA A 145 -8.52 4.60 -9.75
C ALA A 145 -9.83 3.84 -10.09
N PRO A 146 -9.86 2.51 -9.90
CA PRO A 146 -11.05 1.70 -10.16
C PRO A 146 -12.29 2.26 -9.47
N LYS A 147 -13.38 2.33 -10.23
CA LYS A 147 -14.70 2.65 -9.68
C LYS A 147 -15.21 1.38 -9.00
N GLN A 148 -15.22 1.36 -7.66
CA GLN A 148 -15.98 0.38 -6.90
C GLN A 148 -17.40 0.90 -6.63
#